data_AF-A0A1W9SWR4-F1
#
_entry.id   AF-A0A1W9SWR4-F1
#
_cell.length_a   1.000
_cell.length_b   1.000
_cell.length_c   1.000
_cell.angle_alpha   90.00
_cell.angle_beta   90.00
_cell.angle_gamma   90.00
#
_symmetry.space_group_name_H-M   'P 1'
#
loop_
_entity.id
_entity.type
_entity.pdbx_description
1 polymer ?
#
loop_
_entity_poly.entity_id
_entity_poly.type
_entity_poly.pdbx_seq_one_letter_code
_entity_poly.pdbx_strand_id
1 'polypeptide(L)'
;MKKMKRQPTHPGNIIKQDYLIPLSITIKDMALVLGVSRKTLSKIINKKGSITPDMALRLSRAFETTPELWLNLQKNYDLWQAQHVSNAWQTVKPVSLQLLNY
;
A
#
# COMPACT_ATOMS: atom_id res chain seq x y z
N MET A 1 16.07 5.42 10.10
CA MET A 1 14.78 4.81 9.73
C MET A 1 14.36 3.83 10.81
N LYS A 2 13.11 3.86 11.29
CA LYS A 2 12.62 2.85 12.24
C LYS A 2 12.62 1.50 11.54
N LYS A 3 13.53 0.60 11.93
CA LYS A 3 13.64 -0.74 11.33
C LYS A 3 12.38 -1.54 11.72
N MET A 4 11.50 -1.78 10.74
CA MET A 4 10.30 -2.59 10.99
C MET A 4 10.71 -4.05 11.17
N LYS A 5 10.63 -4.55 12.41
CA LYS A 5 10.99 -5.94 12.75
C LYS A 5 10.00 -6.97 12.19
N ARG A 6 8.76 -6.58 11.91
CA ARG A 6 7.69 -7.45 11.40
C ARG A 6 7.25 -6.99 10.03
N GLN A 7 6.93 -7.94 9.14
CA GLN A 7 6.39 -7.65 7.83
C GLN A 7 5.07 -6.87 7.97
N PRO A 8 4.95 -5.67 7.36
CA PRO A 8 3.68 -4.96 7.30
C PRO A 8 2.64 -5.76 6.54
N THR A 9 1.39 -5.66 6.96
CA THR A 9 0.28 -6.28 6.24
C THR A 9 0.04 -5.52 4.93
N HIS A 10 -0.02 -6.25 3.81
CA HIS A 10 -0.41 -5.65 2.52
C HIS A 10 -1.84 -5.08 2.61
N PRO A 11 -2.12 -3.86 2.10
CA PRO A 11 -3.44 -3.24 2.17
C PRO A 11 -4.57 -4.11 1.64
N GLY A 12 -4.32 -4.88 0.58
CA GLY A 12 -5.30 -5.83 0.03
C GLY A 12 -5.77 -6.92 1.01
N ASN A 13 -4.92 -7.30 1.98
CA ASN A 13 -5.35 -8.23 3.04
C ASN A 13 -6.29 -7.54 4.03
N ILE A 14 -5.99 -6.27 4.39
CA ILE A 14 -6.86 -5.44 5.25
C ILE A 14 -8.22 -5.27 4.58
N ILE A 15 -8.28 -4.91 3.29
CA ILE A 15 -9.55 -4.82 2.55
C ILE A 15 -10.35 -6.12 2.65
N LYS A 16 -9.68 -7.28 2.51
CA LYS A 16 -10.35 -8.58 2.55
C LYS A 16 -10.88 -8.93 3.94
N GLN A 17 -10.03 -8.83 4.95
CA GLN A 17 -10.31 -9.34 6.31
C GLN A 17 -11.17 -8.38 7.12
N ASP A 18 -11.00 -7.07 6.95
CA ASP A 18 -11.61 -6.08 7.83
C ASP A 18 -12.88 -5.50 7.21
N TYR A 19 -13.06 -5.64 5.88
CA TYR A 19 -14.22 -5.09 5.16
C TYR A 19 -15.00 -6.16 4.39
N LEU A 20 -14.40 -6.86 3.43
CA LEU A 20 -15.16 -7.77 2.55
C LEU A 20 -15.78 -8.95 3.30
N ILE A 21 -15.00 -9.63 4.14
CA ILE A 21 -15.48 -10.80 4.89
C ILE A 21 -16.54 -10.39 5.93
N PRO A 22 -16.31 -9.39 6.80
CA PRO A 22 -17.31 -9.00 7.81
C PRO A 22 -18.60 -8.45 7.20
N LEU A 23 -18.50 -7.71 6.09
CA LEU A 23 -19.67 -7.17 5.40
C LEU A 23 -20.33 -8.16 4.44
N SER A 24 -19.75 -9.37 4.26
CA SER A 24 -20.19 -10.36 3.27
C SER A 24 -20.30 -9.81 1.83
N ILE A 25 -19.41 -8.87 1.47
CA ILE A 25 -19.39 -8.22 0.15
C ILE A 25 -18.44 -8.98 -0.78
N THR A 26 -18.88 -9.28 -2.00
CA THR A 26 -18.03 -9.92 -2.99
C THR A 26 -17.02 -8.94 -3.60
N ILE A 27 -15.90 -9.45 -4.12
CA ILE A 27 -14.94 -8.62 -4.89
C ILE A 27 -15.61 -7.93 -6.09
N LYS A 28 -16.63 -8.57 -6.69
CA LYS A 28 -17.36 -8.00 -7.82
C LYS A 28 -18.13 -6.75 -7.37
N ASP A 29 -18.90 -6.87 -6.29
CA ASP A 29 -19.77 -5.79 -5.83
C ASP A 29 -18.95 -4.64 -5.27
N MET A 30 -17.88 -4.94 -4.51
CA MET A 30 -16.97 -3.88 -4.05
C MET A 30 -16.28 -3.16 -5.21
N ALA A 31 -15.90 -3.87 -6.27
CA ALA A 31 -15.31 -3.22 -7.44
C ALA A 31 -16.28 -2.25 -8.12
N LEU A 32 -17.58 -2.59 -8.16
CA LEU A 32 -18.62 -1.69 -8.64
C LEU A 32 -18.76 -0.45 -7.74
N VAL A 33 -18.80 -0.63 -6.41
CA VAL A 33 -18.84 0.49 -5.44
C VAL A 33 -17.64 1.43 -5.61
N LEU A 34 -16.44 0.88 -5.80
CA LEU A 34 -15.22 1.65 -6.02
C LEU A 34 -15.14 2.25 -7.43
N GLY A 35 -16.01 1.86 -8.36
CA GLY A 35 -15.97 2.30 -9.76
C GLY A 35 -14.71 1.84 -10.51
N VAL A 36 -14.25 0.61 -10.26
CA VAL A 36 -13.07 0.00 -10.91
C VAL A 36 -13.37 -1.38 -11.47
N SER A 37 -12.48 -1.91 -12.33
CA SER A 37 -12.63 -3.29 -12.78
C SER A 37 -12.46 -4.29 -11.64
N ARG A 38 -13.23 -5.38 -11.65
CA ARG A 38 -13.04 -6.52 -10.73
C ARG A 38 -11.60 -7.05 -10.76
N LYS A 39 -10.96 -7.03 -11.94
CA LYS A 39 -9.56 -7.46 -12.12
C LYS A 39 -8.59 -6.57 -11.34
N THR A 40 -8.82 -5.26 -11.33
CA THR A 40 -8.01 -4.29 -10.57
C THR A 40 -8.09 -4.58 -9.07
N LEU A 41 -9.31 -4.66 -8.52
CA LEU A 41 -9.49 -4.93 -7.10
C LEU A 41 -8.96 -6.32 -6.70
N SER A 42 -9.19 -7.34 -7.54
CA SER A 42 -8.68 -8.70 -7.32
C SER A 42 -7.15 -8.74 -7.26
N LYS A 43 -6.44 -7.99 -8.12
CA LYS A 43 -4.97 -7.89 -8.04
C LYS A 43 -4.51 -7.34 -6.69
N ILE A 44 -5.15 -6.27 -6.21
CA ILE A 44 -4.82 -5.66 -4.92
C ILE A 44 -5.06 -6.64 -3.77
N ILE A 45 -6.24 -7.26 -3.71
CA ILE A 45 -6.61 -8.24 -2.68
C ILE A 45 -5.63 -9.42 -2.64
N ASN A 46 -5.17 -9.87 -3.80
CA ASN A 46 -4.23 -10.98 -3.93
C ASN A 46 -2.75 -10.55 -3.86
N LYS A 47 -2.45 -9.33 -3.39
CA LYS A 47 -1.09 -8.79 -3.23
C LYS A 47 -0.28 -8.74 -4.54
N LYS A 48 -0.96 -8.69 -5.68
CA LYS A 48 -0.40 -8.57 -7.04
C LYS A 48 -0.57 -7.16 -7.63
N GLY A 49 -1.02 -6.22 -6.82
CA GLY A 49 -1.22 -4.82 -7.20
C GLY A 49 -1.19 -3.94 -5.96
N SER A 50 -0.83 -2.67 -6.16
CA SER A 50 -0.66 -1.70 -5.09
C SER A 50 -1.85 -0.74 -5.01
N ILE A 51 -2.02 -0.12 -3.84
CA ILE A 51 -2.91 1.04 -3.69
C ILE A 51 -2.26 2.26 -4.33
N THR A 52 -2.88 2.77 -5.39
CA THR A 52 -2.53 4.07 -5.99
C THR A 52 -3.23 5.21 -5.24
N PRO A 53 -2.82 6.49 -5.42
CA PRO A 53 -3.53 7.63 -4.85
C PRO A 53 -5.02 7.69 -5.23
N ASP A 54 -5.37 7.42 -6.49
CA ASP A 54 -6.77 7.33 -6.94
C ASP A 54 -7.54 6.21 -6.20
N MET A 55 -6.92 5.02 -6.04
CA MET A 55 -7.53 3.94 -5.27
C MET A 55 -7.69 4.30 -3.79
N ALA A 56 -6.73 5.01 -3.19
CA ALA A 56 -6.81 5.47 -1.81
C ALA A 56 -8.00 6.42 -1.60
N LEU A 57 -8.24 7.36 -2.53
CA LEU A 57 -9.41 8.25 -2.51
C LEU A 57 -10.74 7.49 -2.64
N ARG A 58 -10.78 6.43 -3.46
CA ARG A 58 -11.98 5.59 -3.61
C ARG A 58 -12.26 4.80 -2.34
N LEU A 59 -11.24 4.17 -1.77
CA LEU A 59 -11.35 3.40 -0.52
C LEU A 59 -11.70 4.30 0.66
N SER A 60 -11.15 5.51 0.73
CA SER A 60 -11.45 6.46 1.81
C SER A 60 -12.93 6.84 1.82
N ARG A 61 -13.51 7.08 0.62
CA ARG A 61 -14.94 7.34 0.47
C ARG A 61 -15.80 6.13 0.77
N ALA A 62 -15.41 4.95 0.29
CA ALA A 62 -16.22 3.74 0.43
C ALA A 62 -16.26 3.19 1.87
N PHE A 63 -15.23 3.46 2.67
CA PHE A 63 -15.07 2.91 4.01
C PHE A 63 -15.04 3.95 5.12
N GLU A 64 -15.37 5.21 4.82
CA GLU A 64 -15.36 6.32 5.78
C GLU A 64 -14.02 6.46 6.52
N THR A 65 -12.93 6.38 5.75
CA THR A 65 -11.54 6.51 6.24
C THR A 65 -10.81 7.67 5.55
N THR A 66 -9.49 7.78 5.71
CA THR A 66 -8.68 8.80 5.04
C THR A 66 -7.82 8.19 3.92
N PRO A 67 -7.55 8.92 2.82
CA PRO A 67 -6.62 8.44 1.78
C PRO A 67 -5.22 8.13 2.33
N GLU A 68 -4.76 8.92 3.30
CA GLU A 68 -3.45 8.79 3.93
C GLU A 68 -3.31 7.45 4.67
N LEU A 69 -4.39 6.93 5.26
CA LEU A 69 -4.40 5.61 5.88
C LEU A 69 -3.94 4.55 4.88
N TRP A 70 -4.59 4.51 3.71
CA TRP A 70 -4.33 3.51 2.68
C TRP A 70 -2.94 3.68 2.05
N LEU A 71 -2.54 4.92 1.77
CA LEU A 71 -1.21 5.22 1.24
C LEU A 71 -0.10 4.88 2.24
N ASN A 72 -0.30 5.11 3.53
CA ASN A 72 0.68 4.76 4.55
C ASN A 72 0.84 3.24 4.69
N LEU A 73 -0.26 2.47 4.61
CA LEU A 73 -0.20 1.01 4.60
C LEU A 73 0.61 0.50 3.40
N GLN A 74 0.34 1.04 2.20
CA GLN A 74 1.07 0.67 0.98
C GLN A 74 2.56 1.04 1.08
N LYS A 75 2.86 2.29 1.46
CA LYS A 75 4.23 2.78 1.66
C LYS A 75 5.03 1.90 2.61
N ASN A 76 4.42 1.53 3.75
CA ASN A 76 5.08 0.67 4.72
C ASN A 76 5.39 -0.71 4.13
N TYR A 77 4.42 -1.32 3.44
CA TYR A 77 4.62 -2.61 2.77
C TYR A 77 5.73 -2.53 1.71
N ASP A 78 5.70 -1.52 0.85
CA ASP A 78 6.65 -1.35 -0.26
C ASP A 78 8.08 -1.12 0.26
N LEU A 79 8.24 -0.26 1.27
CA LEU A 79 9.55 -0.04 1.90
C LEU A 79 10.09 -1.32 2.53
N TRP A 80 9.24 -2.12 3.18
CA TRP A 80 9.65 -3.40 3.75
C TRP A 80 10.08 -4.37 2.65
N GLN A 81 9.30 -4.51 1.57
CA GLN A 81 9.66 -5.36 0.44
C GLN A 81 11.00 -4.91 -0.17
N ALA A 82 11.17 -3.62 -0.46
CA ALA A 82 12.40 -3.07 -1.04
C ALA A 82 13.63 -3.35 -0.15
N GLN A 83 13.49 -3.25 1.17
CA GLN A 83 14.56 -3.55 2.13
C GLN A 83 14.97 -5.03 2.15
N HIS A 84 14.09 -5.96 1.76
CA HIS A 84 14.34 -7.40 1.80
C HIS A 84 14.67 -7.99 0.42
N VAL A 85 14.33 -7.29 -0.67
CA VAL A 85 14.67 -7.71 -2.04
C VAL A 85 16.13 -7.41 -2.38
N SER A 86 16.69 -6.32 -1.87
CA SER A 86 18.08 -5.95 -2.14
C SER A 86 18.70 -5.19 -0.97
N ASN A 87 20.00 -5.40 -0.77
CA ASN A 87 20.82 -4.63 0.17
C ASN A 87 21.62 -3.51 -0.51
N ALA A 88 21.50 -3.33 -1.83
CA ALA A 88 22.28 -2.34 -2.58
C ALA A 88 22.09 -0.90 -2.08
N TRP A 89 20.91 -0.57 -1.54
CA TRP A 89 20.65 0.75 -0.94
C TRP A 89 21.51 1.05 0.28
N GLN A 90 22.09 0.04 0.94
CA GLN A 90 22.94 0.21 2.13
C GLN A 90 24.33 0.77 1.79
N THR A 91 24.76 0.71 0.53
CA THR A 91 26.08 1.23 0.10
C THR A 91 26.03 2.72 -0.25
N VAL A 92 24.84 3.31 -0.36
CA VAL A 92 24.64 4.73 -0.68
C VAL A 92 25.15 5.60 0.47
N LYS A 93 26.09 6.50 0.16
CA LYS A 93 26.62 7.46 1.13
C LYS A 93 25.74 8.72 1.19
N PRO A 94 25.55 9.34 2.37
CA PRO A 94 24.82 10.59 2.47
C PRO A 94 25.57 11.69 1.69
N VAL A 95 24.81 12.58 1.06
CA VAL A 95 25.38 13.77 0.41
C VAL A 95 26.00 14.65 1.50
N SER A 96 27.32 14.74 1.53
CA SER A 96 28.05 15.62 2.43
C SER A 96 28.08 17.05 1.86
N LEU A 97 27.77 18.04 2.71
CA LEU A 97 27.70 19.47 2.36
C LEU A 97 29.06 20.09 1.94
N GLN A 98 30.16 19.33 1.97
CA GLN A 98 31.50 19.80 1.60
C GLN A 98 31.67 20.04 0.09
N LEU A 99 30.69 19.66 -0.74
CA LEU A 99 30.74 19.82 -2.20
C LEU A 99 30.02 21.08 -2.73
N LEU A 100 29.50 21.95 -1.86
CA LEU A 100 28.72 23.14 -2.25
C LEU A 100 29.44 24.48 -2.03
N ASN A 101 30.74 24.44 -1.69
CA ASN A 101 31.56 25.65 -1.65
C ASN A 101 32.31 25.78 -2.98
N TYR A 102 31.66 26.36 -3.99
CA TYR A 102 32.28 27.00 -5.14
C TYR A 102 31.95 28.48 -5.12
#